data_AF-A0A699Z576-F1
#
_entry.id   AF-A0A699Z576-F1
#
_cell.length_a   1.000
_cell.length_b   1.000
_cell.length_c   1.000
_cell.angle_alpha   90.00
_cell.angle_beta   90.00
_cell.angle_gamma   90.00
#
_symmetry.space_group_name_H-M   'P 1'
#
loop_
_entity.id
_entity.type
_entity.pdbx_description
1 polymer ?
#
loop_
_entity_poly.entity_id
_entity_poly.type
_entity_poly.pdbx_seq_one_letter_code
_entity_poly.pdbx_strand_id
1 'polypeptide(L)'
;HLASLCDVMTSRGHLMAITRHGINRNGNGPLAQCSFEETMDILYRAAMYAERDVCTGVSENILLGQMCPLGTGCFDLVLNEALLQDAFDVATGTADVQMMDADGVRMTPGRSPMRTPGPQSPSHMMSPLNSPWIGSGVGFSPGPAGFSPGPMSPSHSPTSPRYS
;
A
#
# COMPACT_ATOMS: atom_id res chain seq x y z
N HIS A 1 12.21 -11.06 19.14
CA HIS A 1 10.80 -11.07 19.60
C HIS A 1 10.67 -11.39 21.08
N LEU A 2 11.10 -12.57 21.58
CA LEU A 2 10.98 -12.91 23.00
C LEU A 2 11.66 -11.90 23.95
N ALA A 3 12.90 -11.50 23.64
CA ALA A 3 13.61 -10.49 24.44
C ALA A 3 12.82 -9.16 24.54
N SER A 4 12.28 -8.67 23.42
CA SER A 4 11.45 -7.46 23.40
C SER A 4 10.17 -7.60 24.23
N LEU A 5 9.54 -8.79 24.26
CA LEU A 5 8.40 -9.04 25.14
C LEU A 5 8.82 -8.98 26.61
N CYS A 6 9.93 -9.62 26.97
CA CYS A 6 10.48 -9.59 28.33
C CYS A 6 10.82 -8.16 28.77
N ASP A 7 11.43 -7.36 27.90
CA ASP A 7 11.77 -5.96 28.18
C ASP A 7 10.50 -5.13 28.43
N VAL A 8 9.47 -5.27 27.58
CA VAL A 8 8.20 -4.55 27.75
C VAL A 8 7.54 -4.92 29.09
N MET A 9 7.56 -6.19 29.49
CA MET A 9 6.97 -6.65 30.75
C MET A 9 7.76 -6.22 32.01
N THR A 10 9.05 -5.90 31.88
CA THR A 10 9.95 -5.67 33.03
C THR A 10 10.54 -4.25 33.14
N SER A 11 10.38 -3.42 32.10
CA SER A 11 10.98 -2.07 32.02
C SER A 11 10.62 -1.09 33.14
N ARG A 12 9.51 -1.30 33.87
CA ARG A 12 9.01 -0.39 34.92
C ARG A 12 9.42 -0.75 36.35
N GLY A 13 10.31 -1.73 36.53
CA GLY A 13 10.78 -2.16 37.85
C GLY A 13 9.79 -3.05 38.63
N HIS A 14 8.67 -3.43 38.00
CA HIS A 14 7.74 -4.46 38.48
C HIS A 14 7.19 -5.23 37.28
N LEU A 15 6.73 -6.46 37.50
CA LEU A 15 6.19 -7.30 36.43
C LEU A 15 4.84 -6.77 35.97
N MET A 16 4.76 -6.34 34.72
CA MET A 16 3.51 -5.91 34.08
C MET A 16 2.91 -7.07 33.28
N ALA A 17 1.67 -7.43 33.60
CA ALA A 17 0.93 -8.45 32.86
C ALA A 17 0.44 -7.89 31.51
N ILE A 18 0.48 -8.69 30.45
CA ILE A 18 -0.11 -8.33 29.14
C ILE A 18 -1.62 -8.66 29.17
N THR A 19 -2.37 -7.81 29.86
CA THR A 19 -3.84 -7.87 29.99
C THR A 19 -4.39 -6.44 30.04
N ARG A 20 -5.72 -6.25 29.97
CA ARG A 20 -6.34 -4.92 30.07
C ARG A 20 -5.88 -4.13 31.31
N HIS A 21 -5.77 -4.83 32.45
CA HIS A 21 -5.36 -4.24 33.73
C HIS A 21 -3.89 -3.85 33.77
N GLY A 22 -3.05 -4.51 32.98
CA GLY A 22 -1.63 -4.19 32.89
C GLY A 22 -1.35 -3.10 31.87
N ILE A 23 -1.89 -3.22 30.65
CA ILE A 23 -1.66 -2.27 29.56
C ILE A 23 -2.25 -0.89 29.90
N ASN A 24 -3.41 -0.83 30.57
CA ASN A 24 -4.02 0.45 30.96
C ASN A 24 -3.24 1.19 32.07
N ARG A 25 -2.31 0.51 32.75
CA ARG A 25 -1.37 1.16 33.71
C ARG A 25 -0.16 1.77 33.02
N ASN A 26 -0.03 1.63 31.69
CA ASN A 26 1.13 2.11 30.95
C ASN A 26 1.18 3.64 30.77
N GLY A 27 0.18 4.38 31.23
CA GLY A 27 0.15 5.84 31.09
C GLY A 27 0.02 6.29 29.63
N ASN A 28 -0.53 5.42 28.77
CA ASN A 28 -0.88 5.75 27.39
C ASN A 28 -2.08 6.70 27.35
N GLY A 29 -2.28 7.41 26.25
CA GLY A 29 -3.45 8.27 26.06
C GLY A 29 -4.78 7.52 26.21
N PRO A 30 -5.87 8.22 26.60
CA PRO A 30 -7.17 7.59 26.80
C PRO A 30 -7.70 6.91 25.53
N LEU A 31 -7.39 7.42 24.33
CA LEU A 31 -7.79 6.78 23.06
C LEU A 31 -7.02 5.48 22.81
N ALA A 32 -5.73 5.43 23.11
CA ALA A 32 -4.96 4.19 23.06
C ALA A 32 -5.48 3.14 24.05
N GLN A 33 -5.83 3.54 25.28
CA GLN A 33 -6.34 2.63 26.31
C GLN A 33 -7.73 2.07 25.92
N CYS A 34 -8.65 2.93 25.48
CA CYS A 34 -10.03 2.55 25.17
C CYS A 34 -10.14 1.64 23.93
N SER A 35 -9.09 1.59 23.11
CA SER A 35 -8.99 0.74 21.90
C SER A 35 -8.76 -0.74 22.21
N PHE A 36 -8.24 -1.08 23.40
CA PHE A 36 -7.97 -2.46 23.77
C PHE A 36 -9.21 -3.12 24.40
N GLU A 37 -9.72 -2.57 25.52
CA GLU A 37 -10.95 -2.99 26.21
C GLU A 37 -11.48 -1.84 27.09
N GLU A 38 -12.62 -2.01 27.79
CA GLU A 38 -13.18 -1.06 28.78
C GLU A 38 -13.44 0.36 28.21
N THR A 39 -13.81 0.44 26.93
CA THR A 39 -13.89 1.70 26.18
C THR A 39 -14.72 2.78 26.87
N MET A 40 -15.94 2.45 27.31
CA MET A 40 -16.85 3.42 27.93
C MET A 40 -16.31 3.90 29.28
N ASP A 41 -15.83 3.00 30.13
CA ASP A 41 -15.34 3.34 31.47
C ASP A 41 -14.11 4.24 31.39
N ILE A 42 -13.20 3.96 30.44
CA ILE A 42 -12.01 4.77 30.20
C ILE A 42 -12.40 6.17 29.72
N LEU A 43 -13.33 6.28 28.75
CA LEU A 43 -13.78 7.56 28.23
C LEU A 43 -14.55 8.38 29.27
N TYR A 44 -15.39 7.76 30.09
CA TYR A 44 -16.07 8.44 31.19
C TYR A 44 -15.07 9.00 32.21
N ARG A 45 -14.09 8.18 32.63
CA ARG A 45 -13.01 8.64 33.52
C ARG A 45 -12.25 9.80 32.91
N ALA A 46 -11.80 9.66 31.65
CA ALA A 46 -11.05 10.68 30.94
C ALA A 46 -11.84 12.00 30.85
N ALA A 47 -13.14 11.93 30.56
CA ALA A 47 -14.03 13.10 30.52
C ALA A 47 -14.17 13.77 31.90
N MET A 48 -14.31 12.99 32.98
CA MET A 48 -14.41 13.53 34.34
C MET A 48 -13.15 14.29 34.78
N TYR A 49 -11.97 13.83 34.36
CA TYR A 49 -10.68 14.46 34.70
C TYR A 49 -10.17 15.44 33.63
N ALA A 50 -10.94 15.68 32.56
CA ALA A 50 -10.51 16.47 31.40
C ALA A 50 -9.13 16.03 30.86
N GLU A 51 -8.92 14.72 30.76
CA GLU A 51 -7.66 14.13 30.28
C GLU A 51 -7.47 14.46 28.79
N ARG A 52 -6.31 15.01 28.44
CA ARG A 52 -5.98 15.37 27.05
C ARG A 52 -5.13 14.29 26.42
N ASP A 53 -5.58 13.77 25.29
CA ASP A 53 -4.78 12.87 24.46
C ASP A 53 -3.83 13.65 23.53
N VAL A 54 -2.57 13.24 23.47
CA VAL A 54 -1.53 13.84 22.62
C VAL A 54 -1.40 13.17 21.26
N CYS A 55 -2.09 12.06 21.02
CA CYS A 55 -2.13 11.37 19.72
C CYS A 55 -0.74 11.03 19.15
N THR A 56 0.16 10.53 19.99
CA THR A 56 1.53 10.12 19.61
C THR A 56 1.66 8.64 19.25
N GLY A 57 0.72 7.82 19.72
CA GLY A 57 0.62 6.40 19.44
C GLY A 57 0.00 6.09 18.08
N VAL A 58 0.00 4.81 17.72
CA VAL A 58 -0.52 4.36 16.43
C VAL A 58 -2.06 4.26 16.45
N SER A 59 -2.64 3.68 17.51
CA SER A 59 -4.08 3.41 17.58
C SER A 59 -4.94 4.68 17.47
N GLU A 60 -4.58 5.71 18.23
CA GLU A 60 -5.22 7.02 18.22
C GLU A 60 -5.15 7.73 16.86
N ASN A 61 -4.00 7.71 16.19
CA ASN A 61 -3.86 8.30 14.85
C ASN A 61 -4.66 7.55 13.79
N ILE A 62 -4.74 6.21 13.88
CA ILE A 62 -5.61 5.41 13.00
C ILE A 62 -7.08 5.76 13.23
N LEU A 63 -7.52 5.88 14.49
CA LEU A 63 -8.90 6.25 14.83
C LEU A 63 -9.28 7.63 14.29
N LEU A 64 -8.36 8.59 14.31
CA LEU A 64 -8.56 9.94 13.79
C LEU A 64 -8.36 10.05 12.27
N GLY A 65 -7.87 9.01 11.60
CA GLY A 65 -7.59 9.02 10.17
C GLY A 65 -6.40 9.89 9.77
N GLN A 66 -5.46 10.12 10.68
CA GLN A 66 -4.27 10.94 10.45
C GLN A 66 -3.04 10.06 10.15
N MET A 67 -2.02 10.64 9.52
CA MET A 67 -0.74 9.94 9.29
C MET A 67 -0.10 9.57 10.63
N CYS A 68 0.14 8.27 10.84
CA CYS A 68 0.75 7.77 12.07
C CYS A 68 2.27 8.01 12.07
N PRO A 69 2.88 8.38 13.22
CA PRO A 69 4.32 8.60 13.35
C PRO A 69 5.09 7.27 13.43
N LEU A 70 4.91 6.40 12.44
CA LEU A 70 5.54 5.09 12.35
C LEU A 70 6.01 4.82 10.91
N GLY A 71 7.15 4.16 10.75
CA GLY A 71 7.68 3.78 9.44
C GLY A 71 7.98 5.03 8.59
N THR A 72 7.30 5.18 7.45
CA THR A 72 7.46 6.34 6.56
C THR A 72 6.88 7.63 7.12
N GLY A 73 6.01 7.55 8.13
CA GLY A 73 5.44 8.72 8.80
C GLY A 73 6.30 9.25 9.96
N CYS A 74 7.47 8.67 10.25
CA CYS A 74 8.33 9.12 11.36
C CYS A 74 9.21 10.34 11.02
N PHE A 75 9.25 10.76 9.75
CA PHE A 75 9.97 11.94 9.28
C PHE A 75 9.07 12.73 8.34
N ASP A 76 9.36 14.03 8.22
CA ASP A 76 8.69 14.92 7.28
C ASP A 76 9.60 15.23 6.09
N LEU A 77 8.99 15.58 4.96
CA LEU A 77 9.70 15.95 3.74
C LEU A 77 9.65 17.47 3.59
N VAL A 78 10.83 18.08 3.52
CA VAL A 78 10.96 19.50 3.24
C VAL A 78 11.48 19.68 1.83
N LEU A 79 10.87 20.60 1.09
CA LEU A 79 11.31 20.94 -0.26
C LEU A 79 12.58 21.79 -0.17
N ASN A 80 13.65 21.35 -0.85
CA ASN A 80 14.85 22.14 -1.01
C ASN A 80 14.73 23.04 -2.25
N GLU A 81 14.40 24.31 -2.02
CA GLU A 81 14.22 25.31 -3.08
C GLU A 81 15.49 25.60 -3.88
N ALA A 82 16.67 25.49 -3.25
CA ALA A 82 17.94 25.76 -3.93
C ALA A 82 18.26 24.70 -4.99
N LEU A 83 18.03 23.42 -4.67
CA LEU A 83 18.21 22.32 -5.63
C LEU A 83 17.09 22.28 -6.68
N LEU A 84 15.92 22.86 -6.39
CA LEU A 84 14.82 22.93 -7.33
C LEU A 84 15.11 23.87 -8.51
N GLN A 85 15.89 24.93 -8.30
CA GLN A 85 16.25 25.88 -9.37
C GLN A 85 17.10 25.24 -10.48
N ASP A 86 17.91 24.25 -10.11
CA ASP A 86 18.77 23.50 -11.04
C ASP A 86 18.07 22.25 -11.62
N ALA A 87 16.82 21.99 -11.24
CA ALA A 87 16.07 20.85 -11.74
C ALA A 87 15.61 21.10 -13.18
N PHE A 88 15.91 20.17 -14.08
CA PHE A 88 15.44 20.18 -15.45
C PHE A 88 14.30 19.17 -15.62
N ASP A 89 13.32 19.50 -16.46
CA ASP A 89 12.28 18.56 -16.83
C ASP A 89 12.91 17.40 -17.60
N VAL A 90 12.85 16.21 -17.01
CA VAL A 90 13.12 14.98 -17.74
C VAL A 90 11.96 14.81 -18.71
N ALA A 91 12.21 15.11 -19.99
CA ALA A 91 11.37 14.68 -21.09
C ALA A 91 11.34 13.15 -21.09
N THR A 92 10.47 12.59 -20.24
CA THR A 92 10.11 11.18 -20.27
C THR A 92 9.36 11.03 -21.58
N GLY A 93 10.10 10.69 -22.63
CA GLY A 93 9.60 10.61 -23.99
C GLY A 93 8.51 9.55 -24.09
N THR A 94 7.28 9.89 -23.72
CA THR A 94 6.22 9.77 -24.70
C THR A 94 6.64 10.73 -25.80
N ALA A 95 7.43 10.21 -26.74
CA ALA A 95 7.49 10.81 -28.04
C ALA A 95 6.03 10.96 -28.47
N ASP A 96 5.48 12.15 -28.29
CA ASP A 96 4.46 12.66 -29.16
C ASP A 96 5.09 12.51 -30.54
N VAL A 97 4.86 11.36 -31.15
CA VAL A 97 5.22 11.12 -32.54
C VAL A 97 4.29 12.00 -33.34
N GLN A 98 4.58 13.30 -33.33
CA GLN A 98 4.05 14.28 -34.24
C GLN A 98 4.65 13.93 -35.60
N MET A 99 4.02 12.96 -36.27
CA MET A 99 4.17 12.77 -37.70
C MET A 99 3.65 14.05 -38.35
N MET A 100 4.56 14.94 -38.68
CA MET A 100 4.27 16.17 -39.40
C MET A 100 4.28 15.83 -40.89
N ASP A 101 3.14 15.99 -41.55
CA ASP A 101 3.08 15.87 -43.01
C ASP A 101 3.83 17.04 -43.68
N ALA A 102 4.27 16.85 -44.92
CA ALA A 102 5.15 17.78 -45.64
C ALA A 102 4.56 19.19 -45.84
N ASP A 103 3.24 19.37 -45.69
CA ASP A 103 2.56 20.67 -45.76
C ASP A 103 2.27 21.32 -44.37
N GLY A 104 2.83 20.79 -43.28
CA GLY A 104 2.86 21.47 -41.97
C GLY A 104 1.54 21.53 -41.20
N VAL A 105 0.53 20.74 -41.56
CA VAL A 105 -0.76 20.68 -40.86
C VAL A 105 -0.73 19.60 -39.77
N ARG A 106 -1.04 19.98 -38.51
CA ARG A 106 -1.13 19.08 -37.35
C ARG A 106 -2.34 18.16 -37.48
N MET A 107 -2.12 16.85 -37.61
CA MET A 107 -3.19 15.85 -37.55
C MET A 107 -3.55 15.54 -36.09
N THR A 108 -4.77 15.82 -35.67
CA THR A 108 -5.33 15.34 -34.38
C THR A 108 -5.58 13.83 -34.46
N PRO A 109 -5.02 13.01 -33.55
CA PRO A 109 -5.24 11.58 -33.54
C PRO A 109 -6.64 11.30 -32.96
N GLY A 110 -7.64 11.17 -33.82
CA GLY A 110 -8.99 10.85 -33.33
C GLY A 110 -10.03 10.40 -34.35
N ARG A 111 -9.74 10.35 -35.66
CA ARG A 111 -10.79 10.01 -36.62
C ARG A 111 -10.30 9.40 -37.93
N SER A 112 -10.01 8.11 -37.93
CA SER A 112 -10.38 7.22 -39.06
C SER A 112 -10.28 5.74 -38.68
N PRO A 113 -11.12 4.87 -39.28
CA PRO A 113 -11.40 3.53 -38.77
C PRO A 113 -10.58 2.48 -39.52
N MET A 114 -9.67 1.74 -38.89
CA MET A 114 -9.28 0.44 -39.46
C MET A 114 -8.56 -0.54 -38.52
N ARG A 115 -9.24 -1.68 -38.38
CA ARG A 115 -8.74 -3.06 -38.35
C ARG A 115 -8.13 -3.56 -37.03
N THR A 116 -8.81 -4.53 -36.42
CA THR A 116 -8.39 -5.33 -35.27
C THR A 116 -7.51 -6.50 -35.72
N PRO A 117 -6.24 -6.60 -35.25
CA PRO A 117 -5.56 -7.89 -35.07
C PRO A 117 -5.46 -8.20 -33.58
N GLY A 118 -5.88 -9.41 -33.19
CA GLY A 118 -6.09 -9.82 -31.80
C GLY A 118 -4.86 -9.84 -30.87
N PRO A 119 -5.06 -10.09 -29.57
CA PRO A 119 -4.01 -9.97 -28.56
C PRO A 119 -3.11 -11.22 -28.54
N GLN A 120 -1.84 -11.07 -28.92
CA GLN A 120 -0.77 -11.93 -28.40
C GLN A 120 -0.26 -11.29 -27.11
N SER A 121 -0.60 -11.89 -25.97
CA SER A 121 -0.12 -11.46 -24.65
C SER A 121 1.35 -11.88 -24.50
N PRO A 122 2.30 -10.96 -24.21
CA PRO A 122 3.68 -11.32 -23.92
C PRO A 122 3.76 -12.02 -22.55
N SER A 123 3.86 -13.36 -22.55
CA SER A 123 4.07 -14.13 -21.33
C SER A 123 5.53 -14.04 -20.87
N HIS A 124 5.69 -13.73 -19.59
CA HIS A 124 6.87 -13.92 -18.74
C HIS A 124 7.83 -15.00 -19.25
N MET A 125 9.07 -14.64 -19.60
CA MET A 125 10.26 -15.52 -19.59
C MET A 125 11.53 -14.76 -20.03
N MET A 126 11.96 -13.76 -19.26
CA MET A 126 13.38 -13.33 -19.26
C MET A 126 13.80 -13.11 -17.80
N SER A 127 14.17 -14.19 -17.13
CA SER A 127 14.98 -14.14 -15.90
C SER A 127 16.41 -14.59 -16.25
N PRO A 128 17.45 -13.97 -15.67
CA PRO A 128 18.83 -14.25 -16.01
C PRO A 128 19.25 -15.60 -15.38
N LEU A 129 19.09 -16.69 -16.13
CA LEU A 129 19.49 -18.03 -15.71
C LEU A 129 20.79 -18.44 -16.43
N ASN A 130 21.91 -17.79 -16.08
CA ASN A 130 23.23 -18.28 -16.48
C ASN A 130 24.23 -18.08 -15.33
N SER A 131 24.15 -18.94 -14.32
CA SER A 131 25.19 -19.08 -13.29
C SER A 131 26.13 -20.23 -13.71
N PRO A 132 27.46 -20.03 -13.72
CA PRO A 132 28.42 -20.98 -14.29
C PRO A 132 28.75 -22.18 -13.36
N TRP A 133 27.93 -22.45 -12.34
CA TRP A 133 28.23 -23.46 -11.30
C TRP A 133 27.23 -24.63 -11.20
N ILE A 134 26.23 -24.74 -12.09
CA ILE A 134 25.29 -25.87 -12.09
C ILE A 134 25.18 -26.48 -13.49
N GLY A 135 25.68 -27.71 -13.61
CA GLY A 135 25.61 -28.53 -14.80
C GLY A 135 24.19 -29.02 -15.08
N SER A 136 23.91 -29.18 -16.37
CA SER A 136 22.68 -29.72 -16.96
C SER A 136 22.11 -30.92 -16.22
N GLY A 137 20.80 -30.87 -15.96
CA GLY A 137 19.99 -32.07 -15.75
C GLY A 137 19.35 -32.18 -14.38
N VAL A 138 18.16 -31.61 -14.25
CA VAL A 138 17.04 -32.24 -13.53
C VAL A 138 15.75 -31.60 -14.00
N GLY A 139 15.09 -32.24 -14.97
CA GLY A 139 13.70 -31.98 -15.30
C GLY A 139 12.80 -32.62 -14.25
N PHE A 140 11.89 -31.83 -13.68
CA PHE A 140 10.72 -32.34 -12.97
C PHE A 140 9.50 -31.97 -13.81
N SER A 141 9.08 -32.89 -14.67
CA SER A 141 7.78 -32.83 -15.32
C SER A 141 7.17 -34.22 -15.30
N PRO A 142 5.98 -34.39 -14.73
CA PRO A 142 5.06 -35.44 -15.12
C PRO A 142 3.84 -34.79 -15.78
N GLY A 143 3.71 -34.88 -17.10
CA GLY A 143 2.39 -34.92 -17.76
C GLY A 143 1.97 -36.38 -17.97
N PRO A 144 0.80 -36.70 -18.56
CA PRO A 144 -0.38 -35.88 -18.84
C PRO A 144 -1.68 -36.54 -18.29
N ALA A 145 -2.55 -35.78 -17.63
CA ALA A 145 -3.95 -36.15 -17.41
C ALA A 145 -4.79 -34.86 -17.39
N GLY A 146 -5.90 -34.88 -18.12
CA GLY A 146 -6.68 -33.69 -18.50
C GLY A 146 -7.47 -33.02 -17.39
N PHE A 147 -8.29 -32.06 -17.85
CA PHE A 147 -9.26 -31.22 -17.14
C PHE A 147 -8.68 -30.02 -16.36
N SER A 148 -8.75 -28.84 -16.98
CA SER A 148 -8.82 -27.56 -16.28
C SER A 148 -10.03 -26.78 -16.78
N PRO A 149 -11.16 -26.75 -16.05
CA PRO A 149 -12.19 -25.73 -16.23
C PRO A 149 -11.74 -24.47 -15.49
N GLY A 150 -11.21 -23.49 -16.23
CA GLY A 150 -10.97 -22.15 -15.69
C GLY A 150 -12.27 -21.33 -15.67
N PRO A 151 -12.55 -20.53 -14.63
CA PRO A 151 -13.70 -19.64 -14.62
C PRO A 151 -13.49 -18.48 -15.60
N MET A 152 -14.37 -18.38 -16.60
CA MET A 152 -14.51 -17.20 -17.46
C MET A 152 -15.23 -16.10 -16.66
N SER A 153 -14.62 -14.91 -16.56
CA SER A 153 -15.25 -13.73 -15.98
C SER A 153 -16.43 -13.24 -16.84
N PRO A 154 -17.60 -12.90 -16.27
CA PRO A 154 -18.73 -12.36 -17.04
C PRO A 154 -18.51 -10.93 -17.57
N SER A 155 -18.93 -10.73 -18.81
CA SER A 155 -18.96 -9.45 -19.55
C SER A 155 -19.90 -8.43 -18.89
N HIS A 156 -19.41 -7.20 -18.66
CA HIS A 156 -20.21 -6.08 -18.16
C HIS A 156 -20.97 -5.39 -19.31
N SER A 157 -22.28 -5.17 -19.11
CA SER A 157 -23.18 -4.39 -19.98
C SER A 157 -23.75 -3.21 -19.18
N PRO A 158 -23.67 -1.95 -19.68
CA PRO A 158 -24.29 -0.80 -19.03
C PRO A 158 -25.70 -0.58 -19.56
N THR A 159 -26.72 -0.95 -18.79
CA THR A 159 -28.09 -0.45 -19.01
C THR A 159 -28.64 0.05 -17.67
N SER A 160 -28.77 1.37 -17.54
CA SER A 160 -29.26 2.07 -16.35
C SER A 160 -30.79 1.94 -16.19
N PRO A 161 -31.34 1.66 -15.00
CA PRO A 161 -32.79 1.66 -14.76
C PRO A 161 -33.38 3.07 -14.62
N ARG A 162 -34.48 3.34 -15.35
CA ARG A 162 -35.41 4.46 -15.09
C ARG A 162 -36.30 4.11 -13.89
N TYR A 163 -36.47 5.05 -12.97
CA TYR A 163 -37.52 5.01 -11.94
C TYR A 163 -38.85 5.47 -12.54
N SER A 164 -39.93 4.80 -12.11
CA SER A 164 -41.32 5.20 -12.30
C SER A 164 -41.94 5.61 -10.98
#